data_AF-A0A3A9GEY7-F1
#
_entry.id   AF-A0A3A9GEY7-F1
#
_cell.length_a   1.000
_cell.length_b   1.000
_cell.length_c   1.000
_cell.angle_alpha   90.00
_cell.angle_beta   90.00
_cell.angle_gamma   90.00
#
_symmetry.space_group_name_H-M   'P 1'
#
loop_
_entity.id
_entity.type
_entity.pdbx_description
1 polymer ?
#
loop_
_entity_poly.entity_id
_entity_poly.type
_entity_poly.pdbx_seq_one_letter_code
_entity_poly.pdbx_strand_id
1 'polypeptide(L)'
;MFGAFLFGKEFVIILSNGTEVIIKPYREKDTKEIVRLIHRNFMGVNVKDYGEKAMAALSAMHDVNWFKGVTEYAHVYVFGMKIKFYWKTDMNIKME
;
A
#
# COMPACT_ATOMS: atom_id res chain seq x y z
N MET A 1 -1.61 23.46 7.73
CA MET A 1 -3.08 23.45 7.56
C MET A 1 -3.41 22.13 6.87
N PHE A 2 -4.13 21.22 7.52
CA PHE A 2 -4.56 19.95 6.93
C PHE A 2 -6.03 20.11 6.49
N GLY A 3 -6.33 19.82 5.24
CA GLY A 3 -7.70 19.81 4.70
C GLY A 3 -8.11 18.38 4.40
N ALA A 4 -9.27 17.96 4.92
CA ALA A 4 -9.91 16.70 4.55
C ALA A 4 -11.16 17.04 3.73
N PHE A 5 -11.24 16.54 2.50
CA PHE A 5 -12.41 16.71 1.64
C PHE A 5 -13.15 15.37 1.53
N LEU A 6 -14.47 15.40 1.74
CA LEU A 6 -15.33 14.23 1.70
C LEU A 6 -16.03 14.17 0.33
N PHE A 7 -15.68 13.21 -0.53
CA PHE A 7 -16.34 12.99 -1.81
C PHE A 7 -16.77 11.53 -1.91
N GLY A 8 -18.05 11.24 -1.66
CA GLY A 8 -18.52 9.86 -1.56
C GLY A 8 -17.74 9.07 -0.50
N LYS A 9 -17.78 7.75 -0.51
CA LYS A 9 -17.11 6.89 0.49
C LYS A 9 -15.55 6.93 0.41
N GLU A 10 -14.93 7.95 -0.18
CA GLU A 10 -13.48 8.07 -0.31
C GLU A 10 -12.98 9.30 0.45
N PHE A 11 -11.92 9.13 1.24
CA PHE A 11 -11.26 10.23 1.95
C PHE A 11 -9.98 10.58 1.23
N VAL A 12 -9.75 11.87 0.99
CA VAL A 12 -8.47 12.36 0.47
C VAL A 12 -7.76 13.11 1.59
N ILE A 13 -6.55 12.66 1.92
CA ILE A 13 -5.66 13.33 2.88
C ILE A 13 -4.50 13.95 2.11
N ILE A 14 -4.22 15.22 2.38
CA ILE A 14 -3.02 15.91 1.89
C ILE A 14 -2.03 16.00 3.05
N LEU A 15 -0.89 15.33 2.92
CA LEU A 15 0.20 15.38 3.90
C LEU A 15 0.88 16.76 3.88
N SER A 16 1.61 17.10 4.94
CA SER A 16 2.31 18.41 5.06
C SER A 16 3.31 18.68 3.93
N ASN A 17 3.84 17.64 3.29
CA ASN A 17 4.73 17.72 2.14
C ASN A 17 3.98 17.83 0.79
N GLY A 18 2.66 18.00 0.81
CA GLY A 18 1.81 18.11 -0.39
C GLY A 18 1.43 16.78 -1.02
N THR A 19 1.80 15.64 -0.42
CA THR A 19 1.45 14.31 -0.96
C THR A 19 -0.04 14.02 -0.76
N GLU A 20 -0.72 13.67 -1.84
CA GLU A 20 -2.10 13.21 -1.80
C GLU A 20 -2.17 11.70 -1.50
N VAL A 21 -2.94 11.35 -0.47
CA VAL A 21 -3.23 9.99 -0.06
C VAL A 21 -4.73 9.77 -0.23
N ILE A 22 -5.09 8.77 -1.04
CA ILE A 22 -6.48 8.38 -1.24
C ILE A 22 -6.77 7.21 -0.33
N ILE A 23 -7.78 7.34 0.52
CA ILE A 23 -8.24 6.32 1.44
C ILE A 23 -9.59 5.81 0.94
N LYS A 24 -9.68 4.50 0.78
CA LYS A 24 -10.91 3.84 0.35
C LYS A 24 -11.28 2.76 1.37
N PRO A 25 -12.55 2.64 1.77
CA PRO A 25 -12.99 1.49 2.54
C PRO A 25 -12.78 0.25 1.68
N TYR A 26 -12.43 -0.84 2.35
CA TYR A 26 -12.32 -2.15 1.72
C TYR A 26 -13.62 -2.52 0.99
N ARG A 27 -13.46 -3.16 -0.16
CA ARG A 27 -14.53 -3.82 -0.90
C ARG A 27 -14.10 -5.25 -1.16
N GLU A 28 -15.02 -6.19 -0.99
CA GLU A 28 -14.71 -7.63 -1.13
C GLU A 28 -14.05 -7.99 -2.48
N LYS A 29 -14.44 -7.31 -3.56
CA LYS A 29 -13.84 -7.47 -4.89
C LYS A 29 -12.32 -7.21 -4.92
N ASP A 30 -11.80 -6.41 -4.00
CA ASP A 30 -10.40 -5.98 -3.94
C ASP A 30 -9.53 -6.97 -3.12
N THR A 31 -10.13 -7.97 -2.45
CA THR A 31 -9.45 -8.91 -1.54
C THR A 31 -8.21 -9.56 -2.14
N LYS A 32 -8.32 -10.10 -3.37
CA LYS A 32 -7.22 -10.82 -4.02
C LYS A 32 -6.01 -9.92 -4.25
N GLU A 33 -6.26 -8.67 -4.65
CA GLU A 33 -5.17 -7.71 -4.90
C GLU A 33 -4.52 -7.28 -3.59
N ILE A 34 -5.30 -7.09 -2.52
CA ILE A 34 -4.75 -6.75 -1.19
C ILE A 34 -3.86 -7.90 -0.67
N VAL A 35 -4.32 -9.15 -0.75
CA VAL A 35 -3.51 -10.30 -0.34
C VAL A 35 -2.23 -10.41 -1.17
N ARG A 36 -2.30 -10.18 -2.48
CA ARG A 36 -1.12 -10.13 -3.35
C ARG A 36 -0.13 -9.05 -2.91
N LEU A 37 -0.60 -7.87 -2.50
CA LEU A 37 0.25 -6.80 -1.98
C LEU A 37 0.88 -7.19 -0.63
N ILE A 38 0.14 -7.87 0.25
CA ILE A 38 0.68 -8.41 1.52
C ILE A 38 1.81 -9.40 1.24
N HIS A 39 1.60 -10.37 0.34
CA HIS A 39 2.64 -11.33 -0.06
C HIS A 39 3.85 -10.66 -0.68
N ARG A 40 3.62 -9.68 -1.57
CA ARG A 40 4.70 -8.87 -2.16
C ARG A 40 5.50 -8.14 -1.10
N ASN A 41 4.86 -7.60 -0.07
CA ASN A 41 5.56 -6.91 1.01
C ASN A 41 6.36 -7.88 1.89
N PHE A 42 5.79 -9.03 2.25
CA PHE A 42 6.51 -10.07 3.00
C PHE A 42 7.77 -10.52 2.27
N MET A 43 7.64 -10.90 1.00
CA MET A 43 8.74 -11.50 0.25
C MET A 43 9.66 -10.48 -0.45
N GLY A 44 9.18 -9.27 -0.72
CA GLY A 44 9.94 -8.26 -1.46
C GLY A 44 10.56 -7.16 -0.59
N VAL A 45 9.98 -6.89 0.58
CA VAL A 45 10.42 -5.81 1.48
C VAL A 45 10.90 -6.41 2.81
N ASN A 46 9.99 -7.08 3.54
CA ASN A 46 10.24 -7.51 4.91
C ASN A 46 11.24 -8.68 5.01
N VAL A 47 11.42 -9.45 3.93
CA VAL A 47 12.36 -10.58 3.91
C VAL A 47 13.78 -10.17 4.29
N LYS A 48 14.16 -8.92 3.99
CA LYS A 48 15.49 -8.39 4.30
C LYS A 48 15.75 -8.28 5.81
N ASP A 49 14.71 -7.97 6.57
CA ASP A 49 14.83 -7.69 8.00
C ASP A 49 14.49 -8.93 8.85
N TYR A 50 13.54 -9.75 8.39
CA TYR A 50 12.98 -10.86 9.16
C TYR A 50 13.38 -12.25 8.65
N GLY A 51 14.04 -12.33 7.49
CA GLY A 51 14.53 -13.58 6.90
C GLY A 51 13.48 -14.37 6.10
N GLU A 52 13.98 -15.14 5.13
CA GLU A 52 13.18 -15.87 4.14
C GLU A 52 12.21 -16.87 4.76
N LYS A 53 12.69 -17.72 5.68
CA LYS A 53 11.87 -18.77 6.29
C LYS A 53 10.66 -18.20 7.03
N ALA A 54 10.85 -17.10 7.77
CA ALA A 54 9.78 -16.47 8.53
C ALA A 54 8.75 -15.82 7.59
N MET A 55 9.21 -15.09 6.57
CA MET A 55 8.30 -14.42 5.62
C MET A 55 7.54 -15.42 4.74
N ALA A 56 8.18 -16.52 4.33
CA ALA A 56 7.52 -17.59 3.60
C ALA A 56 6.40 -18.25 4.43
N ALA A 57 6.66 -18.53 5.71
CA ALA A 57 5.64 -19.06 6.61
C ALA A 57 4.45 -18.10 6.79
N LEU A 58 4.71 -16.80 6.99
CA LEU A 58 3.63 -15.81 7.05
C LEU A 58 2.86 -15.72 5.73
N SER A 59 3.54 -15.68 4.59
CA SER A 59 2.89 -15.61 3.28
C SER A 59 1.98 -16.81 3.03
N ALA A 60 2.37 -18.01 3.46
CA ALA A 60 1.55 -19.21 3.33
C ALA A 60 0.29 -19.20 4.21
N MET A 61 0.34 -18.53 5.37
CA MET A 61 -0.80 -18.43 6.30
C MET A 61 -1.79 -17.31 5.95
N HIS A 62 -1.38 -16.33 5.13
CA HIS A 62 -2.16 -15.12 4.87
C HIS A 62 -2.83 -15.19 3.49
N ASP A 63 -3.85 -16.02 3.36
CA ASP A 63 -4.61 -16.18 2.11
C ASP A 63 -5.85 -15.26 2.03
N VAL A 64 -6.65 -15.44 0.97
CA VAL A 64 -7.90 -14.70 0.75
C VAL A 64 -8.92 -14.92 1.86
N ASN A 65 -9.03 -16.14 2.40
CA ASN A 65 -10.01 -16.47 3.43
C ASN A 65 -9.59 -15.89 4.78
N TRP A 66 -8.30 -15.96 5.10
CA TRP A 66 -7.72 -15.27 6.23
C TRP A 66 -8.04 -13.77 6.18
N PHE A 67 -7.82 -13.11 5.04
CA PHE A 67 -8.10 -11.68 4.93
C PHE A 67 -9.59 -11.36 5.03
N LYS A 68 -10.47 -12.18 4.46
CA LYS A 68 -11.93 -12.04 4.64
C LYS A 68 -12.31 -12.14 6.11
N GLY A 69 -11.73 -13.09 6.85
CA GLY A 69 -11.92 -13.21 8.29
C GLY A 69 -11.52 -11.93 9.05
N VAL A 70 -10.41 -11.28 8.68
CA VAL A 70 -10.04 -9.96 9.25
C VAL A 70 -11.14 -8.92 9.02
N THR A 71 -11.77 -8.93 7.86
CA THR A 71 -12.79 -7.95 7.49
C THR A 71 -14.15 -8.18 8.19
N GLU A 72 -14.34 -9.33 8.82
CA GLU A 72 -15.56 -9.63 9.61
C GLU A 72 -15.58 -8.93 10.97
N TYR A 73 -14.40 -8.66 11.55
CA TYR A 73 -14.29 -8.04 12.88
C TYR A 73 -13.56 -6.69 12.89
N ALA A 74 -13.02 -6.25 11.75
CA ALA A 74 -12.32 -4.97 11.64
C ALA A 74 -12.78 -4.14 10.43
N HIS A 75 -12.93 -2.83 10.62
CA HIS A 75 -13.09 -1.90 9.51
C HIS A 75 -11.76 -1.71 8.79
N VAL A 76 -11.65 -2.25 7.58
CA VAL A 76 -10.44 -2.15 6.77
C VAL A 76 -10.52 -0.97 5.81
N TYR A 77 -9.45 -0.17 5.80
CA TYR A 77 -9.25 0.93 4.85
C TYR A 77 -7.95 0.71 4.08
N VAL A 78 -7.99 0.94 2.77
CA VAL A 78 -6.83 0.86 1.89
C VAL A 78 -6.33 2.26 1.60
N PHE A 79 -5.06 2.49 1.89
CA PHE A 79 -4.36 3.76 1.63
C PHE A 79 -3.56 3.63 0.34
N GLY A 80 -3.97 4.35 -0.70
CA GLY A 80 -3.26 4.43 -1.96
C GLY A 80 -2.49 5.74 -2.06
N MET A 81 -1.18 5.67 -2.28
CA MET A 81 -0.37 6.83 -2.65
C MET A 81 -0.11 6.79 -4.15
N LYS A 82 -0.44 7.87 -4.88
CA LYS A 82 0.06 8.04 -6.25
C LYS A 82 1.52 8.47 -6.17
N ILE A 83 2.43 7.51 -6.11
CA ILE A 83 3.86 7.80 -6.24
C ILE A 83 4.12 8.16 -7.71
N LYS A 84 4.22 9.46 -8.02
CA LYS A 84 4.81 9.90 -9.29
C LYS A 84 6.32 9.65 -9.20
N PHE A 85 6.80 8.60 -9.87
CA PHE A 85 8.23 8.45 -10.12
C PHE A 85 8.66 9.57 -11.08
N TYR A 86 9.34 10.59 -10.56
CA TYR A 86 10.15 11.47 -11.39
C TYR A 86 11.48 10.77 -11.62
N TRP A 87 11.70 10.26 -12.83
CA TRP A 87 13.05 9.91 -13.26
C TRP A 87 13.84 11.21 -13.33
N LYS A 88 14.66 11.49 -12.31
CA LYS A 88 15.70 12.49 -12.42
C LYS A 88 16.86 11.80 -13.13
N THR A 89 16.92 11.91 -14.44
CA THR A 89 18.12 11.55 -15.19
C THR A 89 19.20 12.57 -14.83
N ASP A 90 20.14 12.16 -13.99
CA ASP A 90 21.40 12.89 -13.80
C ASP A 90 22.24 12.72 -15.08
N MET A 91 21.99 13.57 -16.08
CA MET A 91 22.91 13.78 -17.19
C MET A 91 23.50 15.19 -17.08
N ASN A 92 24.54 15.29 -16.25
CA ASN A 92 25.55 16.34 -16.37
C ASN A 92 26.29 16.14 -17.70
N ILE A 93 25.76 16.69 -18.79
CA ILE A 93 26.57 16.97 -19.98
C ILE A 93 27.06 18.40 -19.82
N LYS A 94 28.33 18.54 -19.45
CA LYS A 94 29.06 19.80 -19.58
C LYS A 94 29.11 20.14 -21.06
N MET A 95 28.58 21.29 -21.44
CA MET A 95 28.93 21.92 -22.72
C MET A 95 30.25 22.66 -22.48
N GLU A 96 31.32 22.16 -23.08
CA GLU A 96 32.47 23.00 -23.48
C GLU A 96 32.22 23.53 -24.88
#